data_AF-A0A3B9EPS3-F1
#
_entry.id   AF-A0A3B9EPS3-F1
#
_cell.length_a   1.000
_cell.length_b   1.000
_cell.length_c   1.000
_cell.angle_alpha   90.00
_cell.angle_beta   90.00
_cell.angle_gamma   90.00
#
_symmetry.space_group_name_H-M   'P 1'
#
loop_
_entity.id
_entity.type
_entity.pdbx_description
1 polymer ?
#
loop_
_entity_poly.entity_id
_entity_poly.type
_entity_poly.pdbx_seq_one_letter_code
_entity_poly.pdbx_strand_id
1 'polypeptide(L)'
;MVYFPKWKVVLVLLVCLLGVAYSAPNFLPKSATEDLPGWLPSQQVNLGLDLQGGSHLLLEVEVDEVIRQYLEGIAESARGELRTARIRARGLGVADQVIGVTIADEKDVEKARGVLSQIEPGASVEVDGTRITITPSDQTILDRRNSALQQSVEILRRRIDETGTREPTIQRQGDTRVLVQVPGLKDPERLKAIIGKTAKLTFQLVDVENSVSEARERGRVPPGSVLLEATEEDRAVGRQDAYLVKRRVLVSGEDLVDAHQSFEQRTNQPVVSFRLNARGAKKFGDVTTKNVGRPFAIVLDRKVISAPVIREPIITGSGQISG
;
A
#
# COMPACT_ATOMS: atom_id res chain seq x y z
N MET A 1 67.47 21.41 7.39
CA MET A 1 66.67 21.24 6.15
C MET A 1 66.10 19.84 6.16
N VAL A 2 64.77 19.70 6.14
CA VAL A 2 64.12 18.37 6.13
C VAL A 2 64.35 17.75 4.74
N TYR A 3 65.16 16.68 4.67
CA TYR A 3 65.48 16.01 3.41
C TYR A 3 64.51 14.84 3.21
N PHE A 4 63.57 14.98 2.28
CA PHE A 4 62.62 13.90 1.95
C PHE A 4 63.21 13.01 0.84
N PRO A 5 63.20 11.67 1.01
CA PRO A 5 63.52 10.74 -0.07
C PRO A 5 62.64 10.98 -1.29
N LYS A 6 63.23 11.00 -2.50
CA LYS A 6 62.52 11.31 -3.76
C LYS A 6 61.29 10.43 -3.99
N TRP A 7 61.31 9.17 -3.57
CA TRP A 7 60.16 8.26 -3.69
C TRP A 7 58.97 8.69 -2.81
N LYS A 8 59.21 9.28 -1.63
CA LYS A 8 58.15 9.85 -0.78
C LYS A 8 57.55 11.09 -1.42
N VAL A 9 58.37 11.92 -2.07
CA VAL A 9 57.90 13.10 -2.81
C VAL A 9 57.00 12.67 -3.98
N VAL A 10 57.41 11.64 -4.74
CA VAL A 10 56.60 11.08 -5.83
C VAL A 10 55.30 10.49 -5.31
N LEU A 11 55.33 9.75 -4.19
CA LEU A 11 54.14 9.19 -3.55
C LEU A 11 53.16 10.30 -3.14
N VAL A 12 53.65 11.35 -2.47
CA VAL A 12 52.80 12.48 -2.04
C VAL A 12 52.17 13.18 -3.24
N LEU A 13 52.95 13.45 -4.30
CA LEU A 13 52.42 14.05 -5.53
C LEU A 13 51.35 13.17 -6.18
N LEU A 14 51.55 11.85 -6.21
CA LEU A 14 50.58 10.90 -6.75
C LEU A 14 49.29 10.87 -5.92
N VAL A 15 49.38 10.88 -4.59
CA VAL A 15 48.19 10.98 -3.72
C VAL A 15 47.46 12.30 -3.91
N CYS A 16 48.17 13.43 -4.00
CA CYS A 16 47.55 14.72 -4.28
C CYS A 16 46.85 14.74 -5.65
N LEU A 17 47.49 14.17 -6.69
CA LEU A 17 46.94 14.12 -8.04
C LEU A 17 45.69 13.22 -8.10
N LEU A 18 45.70 12.09 -7.39
CA LEU A 18 44.51 11.26 -7.21
C LEU A 18 43.39 12.02 -6.46
N GLY A 19 43.72 12.76 -5.40
CA GLY A 19 42.73 13.58 -4.69
C GLY A 19 42.06 14.63 -5.57
N VAL A 20 42.82 15.28 -6.46
CA VAL A 20 42.27 16.22 -7.45
C VAL A 20 41.42 15.48 -8.49
N ALA A 21 41.89 14.34 -9.01
CA ALA A 21 41.15 13.56 -9.98
C ALA A 21 39.79 13.04 -9.44
N TYR A 22 39.74 12.62 -8.17
CA TYR A 22 38.51 12.15 -7.52
C TYR A 22 37.56 13.29 -7.11
N SER A 23 38.04 14.52 -6.94
CA SER A 23 37.21 15.68 -6.58
C SER A 23 36.73 16.51 -7.77
N ALA A 24 37.43 16.44 -8.91
CA ALA A 24 37.10 17.15 -10.15
C ALA A 24 35.63 16.97 -10.62
N PRO A 25 35.00 15.79 -10.53
CA PRO A 25 33.61 15.60 -10.95
C PRO A 25 32.60 16.49 -10.22
N ASN A 26 32.89 16.93 -8.99
CA ASN A 26 32.00 17.81 -8.21
C ASN A 26 31.92 19.25 -8.76
N PHE A 27 32.87 19.67 -9.60
CA PHE A 27 32.91 21.01 -10.20
C PHE A 27 32.39 21.04 -11.64
N LEU A 28 32.07 19.88 -12.22
CA LEU A 28 31.58 19.74 -13.59
C LEU A 28 30.04 19.63 -13.61
N PRO A 29 29.35 20.14 -14.65
CA PRO A 29 27.93 19.91 -14.85
C PRO A 29 27.64 18.42 -15.09
N LYS A 30 26.47 17.92 -14.64
CA LYS A 30 26.10 16.50 -14.76
C LYS A 30 26.19 15.92 -16.18
N SER A 31 25.93 16.76 -17.20
CA SER A 31 26.04 16.38 -18.61
C SER A 31 27.48 16.15 -19.09
N ALA A 32 28.47 16.80 -18.46
CA ALA A 32 29.88 16.62 -18.80
C ALA A 32 30.53 15.43 -18.06
N THR A 33 29.92 14.97 -16.97
CA THR A 33 30.38 13.80 -16.21
C THR A 33 29.91 12.46 -16.80
N GLU A 34 28.84 12.46 -17.60
CA GLU A 34 28.34 11.25 -18.28
C GLU A 34 29.26 10.80 -19.44
N ASP A 35 29.99 11.73 -20.06
CA ASP A 35 30.93 11.48 -21.17
C ASP A 35 32.36 11.09 -20.72
N LEU A 36 32.58 10.92 -19.40
CA LEU A 36 33.91 10.57 -18.88
C LEU A 36 34.26 9.10 -19.18
N PRO A 37 35.52 8.81 -19.54
CA PRO A 37 36.00 7.43 -19.69
C PRO A 37 35.76 6.62 -18.41
N GLY A 38 35.33 5.35 -18.52
CA GLY A 38 34.92 4.51 -17.38
C GLY A 38 35.99 4.21 -16.31
N TRP A 39 37.21 4.70 -16.46
CA TRP A 39 38.28 4.64 -15.45
C TRP A 39 38.33 5.88 -14.55
N LEU A 40 37.61 6.96 -14.89
CA LEU A 40 37.47 8.14 -14.04
C LEU A 40 36.20 8.03 -13.16
N PRO A 41 36.26 8.53 -11.91
CA PRO A 41 35.08 8.63 -11.07
C PRO A 41 34.09 9.62 -11.70
N SER A 42 32.89 9.16 -12.03
CA SER A 42 31.79 9.98 -12.57
C SER A 42 30.75 10.36 -11.51
N GLN A 43 30.87 9.82 -10.30
CA GLN A 43 29.93 10.05 -9.21
C GLN A 43 30.24 11.35 -8.47
N GLN A 44 29.28 12.25 -8.43
CA GLN A 44 29.31 13.45 -7.58
C GLN A 44 28.94 13.09 -6.15
N VAL A 45 29.41 13.88 -5.19
CA VAL A 45 29.00 13.74 -3.78
C VAL A 45 27.50 14.06 -3.66
N ASN A 46 26.74 13.17 -3.03
CA ASN A 46 25.33 13.43 -2.69
C ASN A 46 25.27 14.61 -1.70
N LEU A 47 24.74 15.74 -2.16
CA LEU A 47 24.57 16.94 -1.34
C LEU A 47 23.35 16.76 -0.42
N GLY A 48 23.53 17.03 0.87
CA GLY A 48 22.42 17.00 1.84
C GLY A 48 21.39 18.12 1.61
N LEU A 49 20.28 18.02 2.35
CA LEU A 49 19.13 18.93 2.25
C LEU A 49 19.51 20.42 2.36
N ASP A 50 20.44 20.76 3.26
CA ASP A 50 20.86 22.14 3.51
C ASP A 50 21.60 22.77 2.32
N LEU A 51 22.20 21.95 1.45
CA LEU A 51 22.98 22.41 0.29
C LEU A 51 22.21 22.32 -1.04
N GLN A 52 21.26 21.37 -1.17
CA GLN A 52 20.42 21.20 -2.36
C GLN A 52 19.05 21.90 -2.28
N GLY A 53 18.58 22.21 -1.06
CA GLY A 53 17.18 22.52 -0.80
C GLY A 53 16.27 21.29 -0.94
N GLY A 54 15.09 21.34 -0.32
CA GLY A 54 14.12 20.25 -0.40
C GLY A 54 12.91 20.47 0.49
N SER A 55 12.00 19.49 0.47
CA SER A 55 10.73 19.53 1.20
C SER A 55 10.82 18.69 2.47
N HIS A 56 10.30 19.23 3.57
CA HIS A 56 10.13 18.54 4.83
C HIS A 56 8.63 18.45 5.16
N LEU A 57 8.16 17.27 5.56
CA LEU A 57 6.79 17.06 6.03
C LEU A 57 6.82 16.22 7.30
N LEU A 58 6.03 16.64 8.29
CA LEU A 58 5.73 15.83 9.47
C LEU A 58 4.33 15.26 9.30
N LEU A 59 4.23 13.94 9.19
CA LEU A 59 2.98 13.23 9.00
C LEU A 59 2.57 12.54 10.31
N GLU A 60 1.28 12.50 10.59
CA GLU A 60 0.70 11.75 11.70
C GLU A 60 -0.02 10.51 11.17
N VAL A 61 0.26 9.36 11.76
CA VAL A 61 -0.33 8.07 11.41
C VAL A 61 -1.51 7.81 12.32
N GLU A 62 -2.66 7.48 11.74
CA GLU A 62 -3.89 7.12 12.46
C GLU A 62 -3.79 5.70 13.06
N VAL A 63 -2.93 5.54 14.06
CA VAL A 63 -2.69 4.23 14.70
C VAL A 63 -3.96 3.68 15.34
N ASP A 64 -4.80 4.55 15.90
CA ASP A 64 -6.01 4.14 16.62
C ASP A 64 -7.01 3.41 15.70
N GLU A 65 -7.06 3.78 14.43
CA GLU A 65 -7.90 3.09 13.43
C GLU A 65 -7.33 1.70 13.11
N VAL A 66 -6.01 1.55 13.04
CA VAL A 66 -5.36 0.25 12.86
C VAL A 66 -5.66 -0.68 14.03
N ILE A 67 -5.61 -0.15 15.26
CA ILE A 67 -5.96 -0.91 16.46
C ILE A 67 -7.44 -1.31 16.45
N ARG A 68 -8.34 -0.40 16.08
CA ARG A 68 -9.78 -0.70 15.94
C ARG A 68 -10.01 -1.84 14.94
N GLN A 69 -9.42 -1.77 13.76
CA GLN A 69 -9.55 -2.81 12.73
C GLN A 69 -9.00 -4.16 13.19
N TYR A 70 -7.90 -4.15 13.95
CA TYR A 70 -7.35 -5.37 14.56
C TYR A 70 -8.31 -6.00 15.56
N LEU A 71 -8.90 -5.20 16.45
CA LEU A 71 -9.89 -5.67 17.44
C LEU A 71 -11.17 -6.18 16.77
N GLU A 72 -11.64 -5.51 15.72
CA GLU A 72 -12.77 -5.97 14.91
C GLU A 72 -12.47 -7.32 14.25
N GLY A 73 -11.24 -7.52 13.78
CA GLY A 73 -10.77 -8.81 13.25
C GLY A 73 -10.79 -9.94 14.29
N ILE A 74 -10.37 -9.66 15.52
CA ILE A 74 -10.50 -10.62 16.64
C ILE A 74 -11.97 -10.87 16.95
N ALA A 75 -12.80 -9.83 16.98
CA ALA A 75 -14.23 -9.92 17.25
C ALA A 75 -14.94 -10.81 16.21
N GLU A 76 -14.64 -10.65 14.91
CA GLU A 76 -15.14 -11.54 13.85
C GLU A 76 -14.68 -12.99 14.04
N SER A 77 -13.41 -13.19 14.38
CA SER A 77 -12.85 -14.53 14.64
C SER A 77 -13.54 -15.20 15.83
N ALA A 78 -13.75 -14.45 16.92
CA ALA A 78 -14.52 -14.87 18.07
C ALA A 78 -15.95 -15.26 17.72
N ARG A 79 -16.63 -14.49 16.87
CA ARG A 79 -17.96 -14.84 16.39
C ARG A 79 -17.96 -16.17 15.62
N GLY A 80 -16.95 -16.39 14.79
CA GLY A 80 -16.76 -17.65 14.05
C GLY A 80 -16.58 -18.85 14.97
N GLU A 81 -15.65 -18.75 15.93
CA GLU A 81 -15.34 -19.84 16.86
C GLU A 81 -16.50 -20.17 17.81
N LEU A 82 -17.20 -19.14 18.33
CA LEU A 82 -18.39 -19.35 19.17
C LEU A 82 -19.49 -20.10 18.39
N ARG A 83 -19.66 -19.79 17.10
CA ARG A 83 -20.63 -20.48 16.24
C ARG A 83 -20.25 -21.94 16.02
N THR A 84 -18.97 -22.24 15.79
CA THR A 84 -18.44 -23.61 15.67
C THR A 84 -18.64 -24.40 16.96
N ALA A 85 -18.40 -23.77 18.12
CA ALA A 85 -18.61 -24.35 19.45
C ALA A 85 -20.09 -24.47 19.86
N ARG A 86 -21.02 -24.01 19.00
CA ARG A 86 -22.48 -23.93 19.22
C ARG A 86 -22.89 -23.07 20.41
N ILE A 87 -22.11 -22.04 20.73
CA ILE A 87 -22.38 -21.09 21.82
C ILE A 87 -23.14 -19.89 21.25
N ARG A 88 -24.27 -19.53 21.86
CA ARG A 88 -25.08 -18.39 21.43
C ARG A 88 -24.58 -17.10 22.11
N ALA A 89 -24.15 -16.13 21.30
CA ALA A 89 -23.85 -14.78 21.78
C ALA A 89 -25.05 -13.84 21.51
N ARG A 90 -25.45 -13.07 22.53
CA ARG A 90 -26.45 -11.99 22.43
C ARG A 90 -25.89 -10.72 21.81
N GLY A 91 -24.60 -10.45 22.01
CA GLY A 91 -23.92 -9.27 21.48
C GLY A 91 -22.42 -9.46 21.47
N LEU A 92 -21.77 -8.91 20.44
CA LEU A 92 -20.33 -8.91 20.30
C LEU A 92 -19.92 -7.62 19.60
N GLY A 93 -19.02 -6.86 20.24
CA GLY A 93 -18.59 -5.56 19.73
C GLY A 93 -17.28 -5.11 20.36
N VAL A 94 -16.72 -4.06 19.78
CA VAL A 94 -15.48 -3.41 20.21
C VAL A 94 -15.83 -2.03 20.76
N ALA A 95 -15.35 -1.72 21.96
CA ALA A 95 -15.48 -0.40 22.58
C ALA A 95 -14.22 -0.12 23.40
N ASP A 96 -13.69 1.10 23.37
CA ASP A 96 -12.57 1.54 24.21
C ASP A 96 -11.38 0.55 24.26
N GLN A 97 -10.99 0.02 23.10
CA GLN A 97 -9.90 -0.96 22.94
C GLN A 97 -10.13 -2.33 23.59
N VAL A 98 -11.33 -2.60 24.09
CA VAL A 98 -11.74 -3.91 24.60
C VAL A 98 -12.81 -4.55 23.72
N ILE A 99 -12.83 -5.88 23.73
CA ILE A 99 -13.83 -6.67 23.01
C ILE A 99 -14.83 -7.18 24.06
N GLY A 100 -16.08 -6.73 23.94
CA GLY A 100 -17.17 -7.14 24.79
C GLY A 100 -18.02 -8.21 24.12
N VAL A 101 -18.18 -9.36 24.79
CA VAL A 101 -19.04 -10.46 24.33
C VAL A 101 -20.08 -10.75 25.41
N THR A 102 -21.36 -10.75 25.04
CA THR A 102 -22.46 -11.15 25.92
C THR A 102 -22.96 -12.51 25.52
N ILE A 103 -22.84 -13.50 26.39
CA ILE A 103 -23.29 -14.87 26.16
C ILE A 103 -24.78 -14.99 26.51
N ALA A 104 -25.52 -15.80 25.75
CA ALA A 104 -26.95 -15.96 25.96
C ALA A 104 -27.25 -16.74 27.25
N ASP A 105 -26.53 -17.85 27.45
CA ASP A 105 -26.76 -18.84 28.49
C ASP A 105 -25.56 -18.88 29.46
N GLU A 106 -25.81 -18.79 30.77
CA GLU A 106 -24.75 -18.75 31.80
C GLU A 106 -23.91 -20.04 31.85
N LYS A 107 -24.53 -21.18 31.48
CA LYS A 107 -23.86 -22.49 31.42
C LYS A 107 -22.74 -22.55 30.38
N ASP A 108 -22.80 -21.71 29.36
CA ASP A 108 -21.83 -21.71 28.26
C ASP A 108 -20.68 -20.72 28.50
N VAL A 109 -20.71 -19.93 29.58
CA VAL A 109 -19.74 -18.87 29.84
C VAL A 109 -18.32 -19.41 30.02
N GLU A 110 -18.13 -20.45 30.82
CA GLU A 110 -16.80 -21.07 31.00
C GLU A 110 -16.28 -21.72 29.72
N LYS A 111 -17.17 -22.35 28.94
CA LYS A 111 -16.83 -22.91 27.64
C LYS A 111 -16.44 -21.80 26.66
N ALA A 112 -17.16 -20.68 26.66
CA ALA A 112 -16.86 -19.51 25.85
C ALA A 112 -15.53 -18.87 26.24
N ARG A 113 -15.25 -18.73 27.55
CA ARG A 113 -13.97 -18.23 28.06
C ARG A 113 -12.80 -19.06 27.52
N GLY A 114 -12.90 -20.39 27.58
CA GLY A 114 -11.88 -21.29 27.06
C GLY A 114 -11.62 -21.09 25.56
N VAL A 115 -12.68 -21.02 24.74
CA VAL A 115 -12.55 -20.78 23.30
C VAL A 115 -11.95 -19.40 23.00
N LEU A 116 -12.44 -18.36 23.66
CA LEU A 116 -12.02 -16.97 23.43
C LEU A 116 -10.56 -16.73 23.84
N SER A 117 -10.09 -17.39 24.91
CA SER A 117 -8.68 -17.30 25.34
C SER A 117 -7.67 -17.87 24.35
N GLN A 118 -8.11 -18.73 23.43
CA GLN A 118 -7.24 -19.31 22.40
C GLN A 118 -7.08 -18.41 21.18
N ILE A 119 -7.97 -17.43 21.00
CA ILE A 119 -8.00 -16.56 19.81
C ILE A 119 -6.86 -15.56 19.84
N GLU A 120 -6.64 -14.94 21.00
CA GLU A 120 -5.53 -14.00 21.20
C GLU A 120 -4.70 -14.42 22.41
N PRO A 121 -3.60 -15.14 22.20
CA PRO A 121 -2.69 -15.52 23.27
C PRO A 121 -2.14 -14.29 24.01
N GLY A 122 -2.26 -14.28 25.34
CA GLY A 122 -1.76 -13.18 26.18
C GLY A 122 -2.75 -12.05 26.45
N ALA A 123 -3.96 -12.08 25.87
CA ALA A 123 -5.03 -11.18 26.27
C ALA A 123 -5.59 -11.54 27.66
N SER A 124 -5.97 -10.55 28.46
CA SER A 124 -6.72 -10.80 29.68
C SER A 124 -8.19 -11.02 29.35
N VAL A 125 -8.77 -12.06 29.94
CA VAL A 125 -10.18 -12.43 29.75
C VAL A 125 -10.86 -12.39 31.12
N GLU A 126 -11.71 -11.38 31.29
CA GLU A 126 -12.51 -11.17 32.47
C GLU A 126 -13.95 -11.60 32.21
N VAL A 127 -14.57 -12.19 33.23
CA VAL A 127 -15.94 -12.69 33.16
C VAL A 127 -16.73 -12.03 34.28
N ASP A 128 -17.81 -11.34 33.90
CA ASP A 128 -18.78 -10.73 34.79
C ASP A 128 -20.18 -11.25 34.44
N GLY A 129 -20.59 -12.32 35.12
CA GLY A 129 -21.84 -13.04 34.86
C GLY A 129 -21.90 -13.60 33.44
N THR A 130 -22.68 -12.95 32.56
CA THR A 130 -22.83 -13.34 31.15
C THR A 130 -21.97 -12.50 30.19
N ARG A 131 -21.25 -11.51 30.69
CA ARG A 131 -20.38 -10.63 29.90
C ARG A 131 -18.94 -11.09 30.03
N ILE A 132 -18.30 -11.31 28.89
CA ILE A 132 -16.88 -11.61 28.77
C ILE A 132 -16.22 -10.39 28.15
N THR A 133 -15.20 -9.86 28.82
CA THR A 133 -14.39 -8.75 28.33
C THR A 133 -13.01 -9.29 28.00
N ILE A 134 -12.57 -9.08 26.76
CA ILE A 134 -11.23 -9.45 26.29
C ILE A 134 -10.45 -8.15 26.12
N THR A 135 -9.35 -8.02 26.85
CA THR A 135 -8.45 -6.88 26.77
C THR A 135 -7.10 -7.39 26.24
N PRO A 136 -6.65 -6.93 25.06
CA PRO A 136 -5.32 -7.28 24.57
C PRO A 136 -4.23 -6.82 25.52
N SER A 137 -3.08 -7.48 25.51
CA SER A 137 -1.95 -7.05 26.32
C SER A 137 -1.40 -5.71 25.84
N ASP A 138 -0.87 -4.89 26.76
CA ASP A 138 -0.20 -3.64 26.43
C ASP A 138 0.95 -3.85 25.42
N GLN A 139 1.68 -4.95 25.56
CA GLN A 139 2.76 -5.31 24.63
C GLN A 139 2.22 -5.55 23.22
N THR A 140 1.11 -6.27 23.08
CA THR A 140 0.46 -6.50 21.78
C THR A 140 0.05 -5.19 21.14
N ILE A 141 -0.54 -4.26 21.91
CA ILE A 141 -0.94 -2.93 21.41
C ILE A 141 0.29 -2.13 20.95
N LEU A 142 1.38 -2.13 21.73
CA LEU A 142 2.63 -1.47 21.38
C LEU A 142 3.26 -2.06 20.11
N ASP A 143 3.29 -3.37 19.97
CA ASP A 143 3.84 -4.06 18.80
C ASP A 143 3.01 -3.75 17.54
N ARG A 144 1.69 -3.69 17.66
CA ARG A 144 0.79 -3.29 16.58
C ARG A 144 1.00 -1.84 16.16
N ARG A 145 1.13 -0.92 17.13
CA ARG A 145 1.47 0.50 16.88
C ARG A 145 2.80 0.63 16.15
N ASN A 146 3.84 -0.08 16.60
CA ASN A 146 5.15 -0.07 15.97
C ASN A 146 5.11 -0.65 14.54
N SER A 147 4.40 -1.76 14.35
CA SER A 147 4.22 -2.37 13.04
C SER A 147 3.49 -1.43 12.06
N ALA A 148 2.44 -0.74 12.53
CA ALA A 148 1.71 0.23 11.72
C ALA A 148 2.59 1.40 11.26
N LEU A 149 3.44 1.92 12.16
CA LEU A 149 4.41 2.96 11.81
C LEU A 149 5.44 2.46 10.79
N GLN A 150 6.00 1.27 11.01
CA GLN A 150 7.00 0.70 10.12
C GLN A 150 6.42 0.43 8.72
N GLN A 151 5.20 -0.09 8.65
CA GLN A 151 4.47 -0.25 7.40
C GLN A 151 4.23 1.09 6.71
N SER A 152 3.86 2.13 7.46
CA SER A 152 3.66 3.48 6.92
C SER A 152 4.95 4.05 6.33
N VAL A 153 6.10 3.88 7.02
CA VAL A 153 7.42 4.29 6.52
C VAL A 153 7.74 3.60 5.20
N GLU A 154 7.48 2.30 5.10
CA GLU A 154 7.74 1.54 3.87
C GLU A 154 6.82 1.97 2.72
N ILE A 155 5.54 2.23 3.00
CA ILE A 155 4.59 2.77 2.00
C ILE A 155 5.07 4.15 1.50
N LEU A 156 5.49 5.03 2.41
CA LEU A 156 6.01 6.35 2.06
C LEU A 156 7.28 6.25 1.21
N ARG A 157 8.20 5.35 1.55
CA ARG A 157 9.41 5.09 0.76
C ARG A 157 9.06 4.73 -0.67
N ARG A 158 8.18 3.74 -0.87
CA ARG A 158 7.75 3.29 -2.21
C ARG A 158 7.08 4.40 -3.02
N ARG A 159 6.24 5.22 -2.38
CA ARG A 159 5.53 6.34 -3.05
C ARG A 159 6.45 7.48 -3.47
N ILE A 160 7.51 7.74 -2.70
CA ILE A 160 8.42 8.86 -2.97
C ILE A 160 9.50 8.45 -3.98
N ASP A 161 9.95 7.20 -3.89
CA ASP A 161 11.05 6.66 -4.70
C ASP A 161 10.60 5.51 -5.61
N GLU A 162 9.61 5.79 -6.48
CA GLU A 162 9.16 4.83 -7.50
C GLU A 162 10.23 4.51 -8.56
N THR A 163 11.22 5.40 -8.73
CA THR A 163 12.27 5.28 -9.78
C THR A 163 13.64 4.88 -9.24
N GLY A 164 13.81 4.75 -7.92
CA GLY A 164 15.10 4.41 -7.29
C GLY A 164 16.16 5.52 -7.33
N THR A 165 15.78 6.74 -7.72
CA THR A 165 16.72 7.85 -7.96
C THR A 165 16.71 8.91 -6.87
N ARG A 166 15.75 8.83 -5.94
CA ARG A 166 15.62 9.76 -4.82
C ARG A 166 15.98 9.01 -3.55
N GLU A 167 16.85 9.59 -2.74
CA GLU A 167 17.16 9.06 -1.40
C GLU A 167 16.36 9.84 -0.34
N PRO A 168 15.04 9.57 -0.15
CA PRO A 168 14.28 10.26 0.88
C PRO A 168 14.73 9.81 2.27
N THR A 169 14.85 10.77 3.18
CA THR A 169 15.05 10.47 4.60
C THR A 169 13.68 10.38 5.27
N ILE A 170 13.31 9.17 5.70
CA ILE A 170 12.04 8.91 6.38
C ILE A 170 12.36 8.34 7.76
N GLN A 171 11.99 9.09 8.79
CA GLN A 171 12.33 8.76 10.18
C GLN A 171 11.09 8.84 11.07
N ARG A 172 11.00 7.94 12.05
CA ARG A 172 9.97 8.00 13.08
C ARG A 172 10.26 9.16 14.02
N GLN A 173 9.23 9.95 14.34
CA GLN A 173 9.31 11.05 15.30
C GLN A 173 8.27 10.84 16.40
N GLY A 174 8.69 10.28 17.54
CA GLY A 174 7.79 9.91 18.63
C GLY A 174 6.91 8.70 18.30
N ASP A 175 5.71 8.63 18.90
CA ASP A 175 4.88 7.41 18.85
C ASP A 175 3.85 7.33 17.72
N THR A 176 3.51 8.45 17.09
CA THR A 176 2.49 8.50 16.03
C THR A 176 2.95 9.24 14.78
N ARG A 177 4.14 9.84 14.77
CA ARG A 177 4.56 10.72 13.67
C ARG A 177 5.75 10.18 12.89
N VAL A 178 5.80 10.58 11.62
CA VAL A 178 6.87 10.25 10.68
C VAL A 178 7.34 11.53 10.01
N LEU A 179 8.63 11.82 10.15
CA LEU A 179 9.33 12.90 9.45
C LEU A 179 9.75 12.39 8.08
N VAL A 180 9.38 13.13 7.04
CA VAL A 180 9.74 12.85 5.65
C VAL A 180 10.51 14.02 5.09
N GLN A 181 11.69 13.76 4.55
CA GLN A 181 12.54 14.74 3.89
C GLN A 181 12.93 14.24 2.51
N VAL A 182 12.69 15.05 1.48
CA VAL A 182 13.00 14.70 0.09
C VAL A 182 13.91 15.75 -0.53
N PRO A 183 15.19 15.42 -0.79
CA PRO A 183 16.13 16.31 -1.47
C PRO A 183 15.66 16.68 -2.88
N GLY A 184 15.94 17.91 -3.31
CA GLY A 184 15.68 18.36 -4.68
C GLY A 184 14.21 18.64 -5.03
N LEU A 185 13.26 18.28 -4.16
CA LEU A 185 11.86 18.65 -4.29
C LEU A 185 11.60 19.93 -3.48
N LYS A 186 11.48 21.08 -4.14
CA LYS A 186 11.38 22.38 -3.45
C LYS A 186 9.98 22.72 -2.93
N ASP A 187 8.94 22.05 -3.44
CA ASP A 187 7.55 22.35 -3.14
C ASP A 187 6.95 21.27 -2.20
N PRO A 188 6.61 21.62 -0.94
CA PRO A 188 5.97 20.70 0.00
C PRO A 188 4.57 20.28 -0.42
N GLU A 189 3.81 21.12 -1.13
CA GLU A 189 2.45 20.78 -1.57
C GLU A 189 2.48 19.69 -2.64
N ARG A 190 3.47 19.73 -3.53
CA ARG A 190 3.71 18.65 -4.48
C ARG A 190 4.08 17.34 -3.80
N LEU A 191 4.91 17.39 -2.75
CA LEU A 191 5.24 16.21 -1.93
C LEU A 191 3.99 15.64 -1.25
N LYS A 192 3.18 16.52 -0.66
CA LYS A 192 1.90 16.16 -0.05
C LYS A 192 0.93 15.56 -1.06
N ALA A 193 0.89 16.04 -2.30
CA ALA A 193 0.05 15.47 -3.35
C ALA A 193 0.49 14.07 -3.78
N ILE A 194 1.80 13.80 -3.81
CA ILE A 194 2.35 12.45 -4.11
C ILE A 194 1.98 11.47 -2.98
N ILE A 195 2.13 11.90 -1.73
CA ILE A 195 1.89 11.06 -0.56
C ILE A 195 0.39 10.89 -0.27
N GLY A 196 -0.38 11.97 -0.37
CA GLY A 196 -1.80 12.05 -0.04
C GLY A 196 -2.74 11.54 -1.12
N LYS A 197 -2.24 11.22 -2.32
CA LYS A 197 -3.00 10.45 -3.31
C LYS A 197 -3.12 9.00 -2.84
N THR A 198 -4.08 8.72 -1.98
CA THR A 198 -4.55 7.35 -1.76
C THR A 198 -5.32 6.93 -3.02
N ALA A 199 -4.60 6.45 -4.03
CA ALA A 199 -5.22 5.94 -5.23
C ALA A 199 -6.04 4.70 -4.85
N LYS A 200 -7.37 4.84 -4.78
CA LYS A 200 -8.27 3.77 -4.36
C LYS A 200 -8.49 2.85 -5.54
N LEU A 201 -7.68 1.80 -5.63
CA LEU A 201 -7.89 0.73 -6.60
C LEU A 201 -8.99 -0.20 -6.11
N THR A 202 -9.98 -0.47 -6.95
CA THR A 202 -11.03 -1.45 -6.69
C THR A 202 -11.30 -2.26 -7.94
N PHE A 203 -11.64 -3.53 -7.73
CA PHE A 203 -12.02 -4.45 -8.78
C PHE A 203 -13.50 -4.78 -8.64
N GLN A 204 -14.27 -4.52 -9.70
CA GLN A 204 -15.73 -4.60 -9.71
C GLN A 204 -16.21 -5.27 -11.00
N LEU A 205 -17.34 -5.98 -10.95
CA LEU A 205 -17.96 -6.50 -12.17
C LEU A 205 -18.63 -5.38 -12.96
N VAL A 206 -18.50 -5.41 -14.28
CA VAL A 206 -19.29 -4.56 -15.17
C VAL A 206 -20.72 -5.09 -15.25
N ASP A 207 -21.66 -4.16 -15.20
CA ASP A 207 -23.08 -4.41 -15.36
C ASP A 207 -23.44 -4.37 -16.85
N VAL A 208 -23.46 -5.55 -17.48
CA VAL A 208 -23.80 -5.73 -18.90
C VAL A 208 -25.30 -5.87 -19.14
N GLU A 209 -26.11 -5.99 -18.08
CA GLU A 209 -27.56 -6.22 -18.19
C GLU A 209 -28.33 -4.90 -18.43
N ASN A 210 -27.71 -3.77 -18.11
CA ASN A 210 -28.34 -2.46 -18.13
C ASN A 210 -27.60 -1.50 -19.07
N SER A 211 -28.33 -0.58 -19.70
CA SER A 211 -27.75 0.33 -20.69
C SER A 211 -27.01 1.51 -20.06
N VAL A 212 -25.78 1.74 -20.51
CA VAL A 212 -24.96 2.93 -20.17
C VAL A 212 -25.60 4.22 -20.69
N SER A 213 -26.23 4.19 -21.87
CA SER A 213 -26.84 5.40 -22.47
C SER A 213 -28.04 5.89 -21.66
N GLU A 214 -28.91 4.99 -21.21
CA GLU A 214 -30.05 5.35 -20.36
C GLU A 214 -29.60 5.91 -18.99
N ALA A 215 -28.55 5.33 -18.41
CA ALA A 215 -27.98 5.80 -17.15
C ALA A 215 -27.39 7.21 -17.29
N ARG A 216 -26.73 7.51 -18.41
CA ARG A 216 -26.07 8.80 -18.68
C ARG A 216 -27.06 9.91 -19.07
N GLU A 217 -27.97 9.61 -19.99
CA GLU A 217 -28.88 10.61 -20.57
C GLU A 217 -30.10 10.89 -19.69
N ARG A 218 -30.63 9.86 -19.02
CA ARG A 218 -31.86 9.97 -18.21
C ARG A 218 -31.59 9.97 -16.71
N GLY A 219 -30.33 9.82 -16.30
CA GLY A 219 -29.92 9.77 -14.89
C GLY A 219 -30.42 8.54 -14.12
N ARG A 220 -30.94 7.52 -14.82
CA ARG A 220 -31.53 6.33 -14.20
C ARG A 220 -30.49 5.23 -14.04
N VAL A 221 -29.72 5.30 -12.95
CA VAL A 221 -28.78 4.23 -12.58
C VAL A 221 -29.53 3.13 -11.82
N PRO A 222 -29.48 1.86 -12.27
CA PRO A 222 -30.12 0.75 -11.57
C PRO A 222 -29.62 0.59 -10.11
N PRO A 223 -30.48 0.12 -9.19
CA PRO A 223 -30.06 -0.19 -7.82
C PRO A 223 -28.89 -1.19 -7.81
N GLY A 224 -27.84 -0.87 -7.05
CA GLY A 224 -26.65 -1.72 -6.95
C GLY A 224 -25.59 -1.48 -8.02
N SER A 225 -25.80 -0.54 -8.94
CA SER A 225 -24.82 -0.12 -9.94
C SER A 225 -24.38 1.33 -9.75
N VAL A 226 -23.27 1.70 -10.39
CA VAL A 226 -22.69 3.04 -10.42
C VAL A 226 -22.17 3.28 -11.83
N LEU A 227 -22.52 4.43 -12.41
CA LEU A 227 -21.94 4.88 -13.67
C LEU A 227 -20.58 5.52 -13.38
N LEU A 228 -19.51 4.98 -13.97
CA LEU A 228 -18.16 5.51 -13.87
C LEU A 228 -17.62 5.87 -15.24
N GLU A 229 -16.86 6.95 -15.30
CA GLU A 229 -16.20 7.38 -16.53
C GLU A 229 -14.91 6.57 -16.77
N ALA A 230 -14.61 6.30 -18.04
CA ALA A 230 -13.30 5.79 -18.45
C ALA A 230 -12.24 6.89 -18.43
N THR A 231 -10.96 6.51 -18.34
CA THR A 231 -9.82 7.43 -18.47
C THR A 231 -9.73 8.04 -19.87
N GLU A 232 -9.07 9.19 -19.98
CA GLU A 232 -8.94 9.92 -21.26
C GLU A 232 -8.13 9.15 -22.31
N GLU A 233 -7.22 8.27 -21.88
CA GLU A 233 -6.46 7.36 -22.75
C GLU A 233 -7.37 6.32 -23.41
N ASP A 234 -8.34 5.76 -22.67
CA ASP A 234 -9.32 4.80 -23.21
C ASP A 234 -10.33 5.48 -24.17
N ARG A 235 -10.69 6.74 -23.90
CA ARG A 235 -11.52 7.57 -24.80
C ARG A 235 -10.83 7.82 -26.14
N ALA A 236 -9.50 8.01 -26.14
CA ALA A 236 -8.72 8.26 -27.34
C ALA A 236 -8.61 7.03 -28.27
N VAL A 237 -8.77 5.82 -27.73
CA VAL A 237 -8.70 4.54 -28.48
C VAL A 237 -10.08 4.10 -29.02
N GLY A 238 -11.14 4.90 -28.81
CA GLY A 238 -12.50 4.59 -29.27
C GLY A 238 -13.20 3.50 -28.46
N ARG A 239 -12.74 3.22 -27.23
CA ARG A 239 -13.45 2.37 -26.26
C ARG A 239 -14.60 3.15 -25.60
N GLN A 240 -15.47 2.43 -24.88
CA GLN A 240 -16.63 3.02 -24.20
C GLN A 240 -16.21 4.15 -23.23
N ASP A 241 -16.80 5.34 -23.38
CA ASP A 241 -16.48 6.52 -22.54
C ASP A 241 -16.84 6.37 -21.06
N ALA A 242 -17.73 5.42 -20.76
CA ALA A 242 -18.23 5.15 -19.43
C ALA A 242 -18.66 3.68 -19.32
N TYR A 243 -18.55 3.15 -18.11
CA TYR A 243 -19.01 1.80 -17.78
C TYR A 243 -20.01 1.88 -16.63
N LEU A 244 -21.03 1.04 -16.70
CA LEU A 244 -21.86 0.75 -15.55
C LEU A 244 -21.20 -0.38 -14.77
N VAL A 245 -20.81 -0.13 -13.52
CA VAL A 245 -20.16 -1.12 -12.65
C VAL A 245 -21.02 -1.44 -11.45
N LYS A 246 -20.99 -2.69 -11.00
CA LYS A 246 -21.67 -3.10 -9.77
C LYS A 246 -20.97 -2.45 -8.57
N ARG A 247 -21.75 -1.85 -7.67
CA ARG A 247 -21.27 -1.12 -6.49
C ARG A 247 -20.48 -2.00 -5.50
N ARG A 248 -20.75 -3.30 -5.50
CA ARG A 248 -20.06 -4.27 -4.65
C ARG A 248 -18.59 -4.38 -5.09
N VAL A 249 -17.69 -3.86 -4.25
CA VAL A 249 -16.25 -4.08 -4.38
C VAL A 249 -15.96 -5.54 -4.08
N LEU A 250 -15.36 -6.25 -5.03
CA LEU A 250 -15.08 -7.68 -4.91
C LEU A 250 -13.65 -7.92 -4.42
N VAL A 251 -12.71 -7.14 -4.93
CA VAL A 251 -11.32 -7.07 -4.47
C VAL A 251 -10.91 -5.60 -4.42
N SER A 252 -10.08 -5.23 -3.45
CA SER A 252 -9.63 -3.85 -3.24
C SER A 252 -8.11 -3.73 -3.29
N GLY A 253 -7.60 -2.50 -3.37
CA GLY A 253 -6.17 -2.23 -3.34
C GLY A 253 -5.47 -2.67 -2.05
N GLU A 254 -6.21 -2.82 -0.94
CA GLU A 254 -5.65 -3.35 0.33
C GLU A 254 -5.23 -4.82 0.23
N ASP A 255 -5.74 -5.52 -0.77
CA ASP A 255 -5.40 -6.90 -1.05
C ASP A 255 -4.18 -7.02 -1.99
N LEU A 256 -3.57 -5.90 -2.44
CA LEU A 256 -2.33 -5.86 -3.24
C LEU A 256 -1.08 -5.90 -2.36
N VAL A 257 -0.12 -6.73 -2.78
CA VAL A 257 1.25 -6.77 -2.25
C VAL A 257 2.17 -5.87 -3.05
N ASP A 258 1.96 -5.84 -4.36
CA ASP A 258 2.89 -5.23 -5.32
C ASP A 258 2.15 -4.84 -6.62
N ALA A 259 2.56 -3.72 -7.22
CA ALA A 259 2.08 -3.25 -8.51
C ALA A 259 3.18 -2.41 -9.16
N HIS A 260 3.56 -2.75 -10.39
CA HIS A 260 4.63 -2.06 -11.12
C HIS A 260 4.32 -2.05 -12.62
N GLN A 261 4.84 -1.03 -13.30
CA GLN A 261 4.81 -0.98 -14.75
C GLN A 261 5.76 -2.02 -15.32
N SER A 262 5.31 -2.73 -16.34
CA SER A 262 6.08 -3.69 -17.13
C SER A 262 5.70 -3.50 -18.60
N PHE A 263 6.34 -4.26 -19.50
CA PHE A 263 6.02 -4.25 -20.92
C PHE A 263 5.54 -5.63 -21.34
N GLU A 264 4.44 -5.69 -22.08
CA GLU A 264 3.96 -6.94 -22.65
C GLU A 264 4.98 -7.44 -23.69
N GLN A 265 5.52 -8.65 -23.48
CA GLN A 265 6.64 -9.19 -24.26
C GLN A 265 6.38 -9.28 -25.77
N ARG A 266 5.11 -9.38 -26.18
CA ARG A 266 4.73 -9.57 -27.58
C ARG A 266 4.54 -8.25 -28.33
N THR A 267 3.96 -7.25 -27.67
CA THR A 267 3.53 -5.99 -28.29
C THR A 267 4.40 -4.81 -27.87
N ASN A 268 5.27 -5.01 -26.89
CA ASN A 268 6.04 -3.97 -26.20
C ASN A 268 5.16 -2.82 -25.66
N GLN A 269 3.89 -3.12 -25.36
CA GLN A 269 2.97 -2.14 -24.78
C GLN A 269 3.17 -2.06 -23.27
N PRO A 270 3.12 -0.86 -22.68
CA PRO A 270 3.17 -0.71 -21.23
C PRO A 270 1.94 -1.36 -20.60
N VAL A 271 2.16 -2.20 -19.59
CA VAL A 271 1.12 -2.87 -18.79
C VAL A 271 1.44 -2.73 -17.30
N VAL A 272 0.42 -2.71 -16.45
CA VAL A 272 0.64 -2.73 -14.99
C VAL A 272 0.51 -4.17 -14.52
N SER A 273 1.62 -4.74 -14.03
CA SER A 273 1.63 -6.06 -13.42
C SER A 273 1.38 -5.94 -11.92
N PHE A 274 0.49 -6.77 -11.37
CA PHE A 274 0.14 -6.73 -9.96
C PHE A 274 0.16 -8.11 -9.30
N ARG A 275 0.35 -8.10 -7.98
CA ARG A 275 0.33 -9.30 -7.13
C ARG A 275 -0.52 -9.04 -5.89
N LEU A 276 -1.41 -9.98 -5.58
CA LEU A 276 -2.29 -9.95 -4.42
C LEU A 276 -1.68 -10.73 -3.26
N ASN A 277 -2.12 -10.42 -2.04
CA ASN A 277 -1.81 -11.20 -0.85
C ASN A 277 -2.66 -12.50 -0.83
N ALA A 278 -2.38 -13.42 0.08
CA ALA A 278 -3.07 -14.72 0.12
C ALA A 278 -4.61 -14.61 0.21
N ARG A 279 -5.10 -13.65 1.01
CA ARG A 279 -6.54 -13.38 1.16
C ARG A 279 -7.14 -12.83 -0.13
N GLY A 280 -6.45 -11.88 -0.75
CA GLY A 280 -6.79 -11.28 -2.04
C GLY A 280 -6.82 -12.29 -3.18
N ALA A 281 -5.78 -13.11 -3.29
CA ALA A 281 -5.66 -14.17 -4.29
C ALA A 281 -6.84 -15.15 -4.21
N LYS A 282 -7.23 -15.57 -3.00
CA LYS A 282 -8.39 -16.43 -2.79
C LYS A 282 -9.70 -15.76 -3.22
N LYS A 283 -9.97 -14.52 -2.77
CA LYS A 283 -11.16 -13.76 -3.17
C LYS A 283 -11.23 -13.56 -4.68
N PHE A 284 -10.09 -13.19 -5.29
CA PHE A 284 -9.97 -12.95 -6.72
C PHE A 284 -10.20 -14.22 -7.51
N GLY A 285 -9.63 -15.35 -7.08
CA GLY A 285 -9.89 -16.68 -7.63
C GLY A 285 -11.36 -17.08 -7.55
N ASP A 286 -11.99 -16.92 -6.38
CA ASP A 286 -13.41 -17.25 -6.18
C ASP A 286 -14.33 -16.42 -7.08
N VAL A 287 -14.01 -15.13 -7.25
CA VAL A 287 -14.79 -14.19 -8.07
C VAL A 287 -14.60 -14.49 -9.55
N THR A 288 -13.36 -14.65 -10.02
CA THR A 288 -13.05 -14.92 -11.43
C THR A 288 -13.62 -16.26 -11.88
N THR A 289 -13.55 -17.29 -11.04
CA THR A 289 -14.14 -18.62 -11.31
C THR A 289 -15.64 -18.53 -11.59
N LYS A 290 -16.38 -17.69 -10.85
CA LYS A 290 -17.84 -17.56 -10.98
C LYS A 290 -18.27 -16.61 -12.10
N ASN A 291 -17.34 -15.88 -12.73
CA ASN A 291 -17.64 -14.80 -13.66
C ASN A 291 -16.82 -14.87 -14.96
N VAL A 292 -16.39 -16.07 -15.36
CA VAL A 292 -15.76 -16.30 -16.67
C VAL A 292 -16.70 -15.81 -17.79
N GLY A 293 -16.14 -15.11 -18.77
CA GLY A 293 -16.86 -14.47 -19.87
C GLY A 293 -17.44 -13.09 -19.56
N ARG A 294 -17.34 -12.60 -18.32
CA ARG A 294 -17.85 -11.27 -17.94
C ARG A 294 -16.73 -10.23 -17.87
N PRO A 295 -17.01 -8.95 -18.19
CA PRO A 295 -16.04 -7.88 -18.02
C PRO A 295 -15.84 -7.53 -16.54
N PHE A 296 -14.59 -7.31 -16.17
CA PHE A 296 -14.17 -7.03 -14.81
C PHE A 296 -13.42 -5.70 -14.78
N ALA A 297 -14.10 -4.66 -14.29
CA ALA A 297 -13.60 -3.30 -14.25
C ALA A 297 -12.57 -3.13 -13.14
N ILE A 298 -11.47 -2.49 -13.54
CA ILE A 298 -10.40 -2.00 -12.68
C ILE A 298 -10.64 -0.50 -12.54
N VAL A 299 -10.96 -0.08 -11.32
CA VAL A 299 -11.38 1.27 -11.01
C VAL A 299 -10.34 1.92 -10.10
N LEU A 300 -9.81 3.06 -10.52
CA LEU A 300 -8.91 3.90 -9.74
C LEU A 300 -9.58 5.26 -9.51
N ASP A 301 -9.79 5.64 -8.25
CA ASP A 301 -10.35 6.94 -7.88
C ASP A 301 -11.69 7.28 -8.58
N ARG A 302 -12.56 6.26 -8.71
CA ARG A 302 -13.86 6.31 -9.41
C ARG A 302 -13.75 6.52 -10.93
N LYS A 303 -12.60 6.25 -11.53
CA LYS A 303 -12.43 6.16 -12.97
C LYS A 303 -12.09 4.74 -13.36
N VAL A 304 -12.71 4.23 -14.42
CA VAL A 304 -12.38 2.92 -14.96
C VAL A 304 -11.09 3.06 -15.77
N ILE A 305 -10.05 2.35 -15.34
CA ILE A 305 -8.77 2.29 -16.05
C ILE A 305 -8.86 1.27 -17.19
N SER A 306 -9.47 0.12 -16.92
CA SER A 306 -9.75 -0.90 -17.94
C SER A 306 -10.85 -1.86 -17.47
N ALA A 307 -11.48 -2.54 -18.41
CA ALA A 307 -12.53 -3.52 -18.15
C ALA A 307 -12.36 -4.81 -18.97
N PRO A 308 -11.25 -5.55 -18.77
CA PRO A 308 -10.99 -6.77 -19.52
C PRO A 308 -12.05 -7.85 -19.23
N VAL A 309 -12.29 -8.71 -20.22
CA VAL A 309 -13.14 -9.89 -20.07
C VAL A 309 -12.34 -11.00 -19.38
N ILE A 310 -12.90 -11.58 -18.31
CA ILE A 310 -12.31 -12.74 -17.64
C ILE A 310 -12.36 -13.93 -18.59
N ARG A 311 -11.22 -14.39 -19.09
CA ARG A 311 -11.15 -15.53 -20.03
C ARG A 311 -11.05 -16.86 -19.32
N GLU A 312 -10.34 -16.89 -18.20
CA GLU A 312 -10.10 -18.07 -17.40
C GLU A 312 -10.06 -17.71 -15.90
N PRO A 313 -10.29 -18.67 -14.99
CA PRO A 313 -10.15 -18.44 -13.55
C PRO A 313 -8.72 -18.05 -13.17
N ILE A 314 -8.56 -16.96 -12.41
CA ILE A 314 -7.25 -16.45 -11.99
C ILE A 314 -7.02 -16.81 -10.52
N ILE A 315 -6.42 -17.99 -10.30
CA ILE A 315 -6.17 -18.54 -8.96
C ILE A 315 -4.76 -18.24 -8.43
N THR A 316 -3.87 -17.72 -9.26
CA THR A 316 -2.46 -17.43 -8.91
C THR A 316 -2.30 -16.18 -8.04
N GLY A 317 -3.34 -15.33 -7.98
CA GLY A 317 -3.26 -14.05 -7.27
C GLY A 317 -2.38 -13.01 -7.96
N SER A 318 -2.01 -13.21 -9.23
CA SER A 318 -1.28 -12.25 -10.04
C SER A 318 -2.04 -11.94 -11.33
N GLY A 319 -1.82 -10.75 -11.88
CA GLY A 319 -2.46 -10.35 -13.13
C GLY A 319 -1.74 -9.18 -13.79
N GLN A 320 -2.18 -8.87 -15.01
CA GLN A 320 -1.70 -7.73 -15.78
C GLN A 320 -2.91 -6.88 -16.20
N ILE A 321 -2.70 -5.57 -16.19
CA ILE A 321 -3.66 -4.55 -16.55
C ILE A 321 -3.11 -3.84 -17.76
N SER A 322 -3.75 -4.03 -18.91
CA SER A 322 -3.54 -3.20 -20.08
C SER A 322 -4.60 -2.11 -20.13
N GLY A 323 -4.20 -0.93 -20.61
CA GLY A 323 -5.02 0.25 -20.86
C GLY A 323 -4.56 0.86 -22.16
#